data_AF-A0A8H7TKL2-F1
#
_entry.id   AF-A0A8H7TKL2-F1
#
_cell.length_a   1.000
_cell.length_b   1.000
_cell.length_c   1.000
_cell.angle_alpha   90.00
_cell.angle_beta   90.00
_cell.angle_gamma   90.00
#
_symmetry.space_group_name_H-M   'P 1'
#
loop_
_entity.id
_entity.type
_entity.pdbx_description
1 polymer ?
#
loop_
_entity_poly.entity_id
_entity_poly.type
_entity_poly.pdbx_seq_one_letter_code
_entity_poly.pdbx_strand_id
1 'polypeptide(L)'
;MAILLDPALRVNLDVGAQVLELTNEEVTRKWLSMLPASEAQAAIHVDDHNDICVVNRSGFQELLQVSPYSKLLDQCVVYLDEAHTRGTDLKMPSNYRAIVTLGPDLTQDRLAQACMRLRKLGKGQSVVFCGSLEIQLKILHCNGKSAGEVIEVPDVLAWCIANTWQSTKKSLPLWATQGIRHYRRRAACATTYGLPAIPSAILETENRSLEQRYAPRDNQYSEIPAVLFHNVEQVLFSPFKAELVAIREKCQEFGLLSLQDSSLHEEQEQEQERELQPENEREQQIERPPALTPRAHFVHQNVIEFAATGNLDRFSSAFTPAFSDLLNISAGARFEPGTWPQDLLVTCNFAQTVTQTQNMDQYLRPVHWLLTIRRAHNGITCVIISPKEANDLLSIIREKQHVTLHVILHD
;
A
#
# COMPACT_ATOMS: atom_id res chain seq x y z
N MET A 1 -6.64 -32.09 -8.22
CA MET A 1 -5.48 -33.00 -7.97
C MET A 1 -5.04 -32.97 -6.50
N ALA A 2 -4.63 -31.82 -5.95
CA ALA A 2 -4.04 -31.67 -4.61
C ALA A 2 -4.65 -32.52 -3.46
N ILE A 3 -5.99 -32.62 -3.39
CA ILE A 3 -6.73 -33.34 -2.33
C ILE A 3 -6.50 -34.88 -2.34
N LEU A 4 -6.00 -35.45 -3.43
CA LEU A 4 -5.81 -36.90 -3.60
C LEU A 4 -4.40 -37.42 -3.24
N LEU A 5 -3.58 -36.61 -2.58
CA LEU A 5 -2.20 -36.97 -2.21
C LEU A 5 -2.15 -37.72 -0.87
N ASP A 6 -1.39 -38.82 -0.80
CA ASP A 6 -1.08 -39.55 0.43
C ASP A 6 0.39 -39.31 0.86
N PRO A 7 0.67 -38.87 2.11
CA PRO A 7 -0.27 -38.37 3.11
C PRO A 7 -0.93 -37.05 2.68
N ALA A 8 -2.13 -36.82 3.22
CA ALA A 8 -3.01 -35.69 2.90
C ALA A 8 -2.35 -34.33 3.17
N LEU A 9 -2.66 -33.35 2.30
CA LEU A 9 -2.20 -31.97 2.45
C LEU A 9 -2.89 -31.28 3.63
N ARG A 10 -2.08 -30.66 4.50
CA ARG A 10 -2.55 -29.87 5.65
C ARG A 10 -2.15 -28.41 5.59
N VAL A 11 -1.23 -28.06 4.70
CA VAL A 11 -0.76 -26.68 4.51
C VAL A 11 -0.75 -26.36 3.02
N ASN A 12 -1.13 -25.14 2.67
CA ASN A 12 -0.94 -24.56 1.34
C ASN A 12 -0.12 -23.27 1.49
N LEU A 13 1.01 -23.21 0.80
CA LEU A 13 1.95 -22.10 0.81
C LEU A 13 1.98 -21.50 -0.60
N ASP A 14 1.25 -20.41 -0.83
CA ASP A 14 1.11 -19.77 -2.14
C ASP A 14 2.24 -18.76 -2.42
N VAL A 15 3.48 -19.25 -2.36
CA VAL A 15 4.72 -18.48 -2.62
C VAL A 15 4.86 -18.02 -4.08
N GLY A 16 3.94 -18.46 -4.95
CA GLY A 16 3.92 -18.19 -6.38
C GLY A 16 2.74 -17.32 -6.82
N ALA A 17 1.97 -16.76 -5.89
CA ALA A 17 0.80 -15.92 -6.13
C ALA A 17 -0.17 -16.54 -7.18
N GLN A 18 -0.44 -17.84 -7.06
CA GLN A 18 -1.29 -18.58 -7.99
C GLN A 18 -2.79 -18.46 -7.65
N VAL A 19 -3.15 -17.87 -6.51
CA VAL A 19 -4.54 -17.61 -6.11
C VAL A 19 -4.84 -16.10 -6.15
N LEU A 20 -5.31 -15.64 -7.30
CA LEU A 20 -5.48 -14.20 -7.60
C LEU A 20 -6.91 -13.66 -7.38
N GLU A 21 -7.92 -14.52 -7.37
CA GLU A 21 -9.34 -14.12 -7.40
C GLU A 21 -10.04 -14.12 -6.03
N LEU A 22 -9.44 -14.74 -5.00
CA LEU A 22 -10.08 -15.05 -3.72
C LEU A 22 -9.29 -14.47 -2.54
N THR A 23 -9.98 -13.97 -1.52
CA THR A 23 -9.32 -13.58 -0.27
C THR A 23 -8.82 -14.81 0.49
N ASN A 24 -7.86 -14.62 1.40
CA ASN A 24 -7.33 -15.69 2.24
C ASN A 24 -8.41 -16.45 3.02
N GLU A 25 -9.49 -15.77 3.40
CA GLU A 25 -10.66 -16.32 4.06
C GLU A 25 -11.54 -17.15 3.11
N GLU A 26 -11.77 -16.66 1.89
CA GLU A 26 -12.51 -17.40 0.86
C GLU A 26 -11.76 -18.67 0.45
N VAL A 27 -10.43 -18.61 0.35
CA VAL A 27 -9.57 -19.78 0.06
C VAL A 27 -9.68 -20.82 1.17
N THR A 28 -9.55 -20.43 2.45
CA THR A 28 -9.64 -21.37 3.57
C THR A 28 -11.05 -21.94 3.74
N ARG A 29 -12.09 -21.11 3.64
CA ARG A 29 -13.50 -21.53 3.68
C ARG A 29 -13.81 -22.53 2.57
N LYS A 30 -13.38 -22.26 1.33
CA LYS A 30 -13.57 -23.12 0.15
C LYS A 30 -12.78 -24.41 0.26
N TRP A 31 -11.51 -24.38 0.65
CA TRP A 31 -10.69 -25.59 0.84
C TRP A 31 -11.21 -26.46 1.98
N LEU A 32 -11.58 -25.88 3.12
CA LEU A 32 -12.19 -26.61 4.24
C LEU A 32 -13.46 -27.34 3.80
N SER A 33 -14.31 -26.70 2.99
CA SER A 33 -15.55 -27.31 2.49
C SER A 33 -15.31 -28.57 1.63
N MET A 34 -14.17 -28.66 0.94
CA MET A 34 -13.80 -29.79 0.08
C MET A 34 -13.23 -31.00 0.84
N LEU A 35 -12.78 -30.81 2.09
CA LEU A 35 -12.21 -31.88 2.91
C LEU A 35 -13.29 -32.59 3.74
N PRO A 36 -13.14 -33.89 4.06
CA PRO A 36 -13.95 -34.55 5.08
C PRO A 36 -13.81 -33.92 6.48
N ALA A 37 -14.88 -33.93 7.26
CA ALA A 37 -14.84 -33.46 8.66
C ALA A 37 -13.95 -34.35 9.56
N SER A 38 -13.78 -35.62 9.21
CA SER A 38 -12.80 -36.53 9.84
C SER A 38 -11.36 -36.13 9.62
N GLU A 39 -11.07 -35.30 8.60
CA GLU A 39 -9.75 -34.76 8.35
C GLU A 39 -9.57 -33.39 9.00
N ALA A 40 -10.44 -32.42 8.69
CA ALA A 40 -10.28 -31.04 9.14
C ALA A 40 -11.58 -30.44 9.69
N GLN A 41 -11.48 -29.81 10.86
CA GLN A 41 -12.57 -29.14 11.59
C GLN A 41 -12.56 -27.61 11.43
N ALA A 42 -11.40 -27.05 11.10
CA ALA A 42 -11.19 -25.63 10.88
C ALA A 42 -10.08 -25.37 9.85
N ALA A 43 -9.97 -24.13 9.40
CA ALA A 43 -8.90 -23.67 8.54
C ALA A 43 -8.36 -22.31 9.03
N ILE A 44 -7.04 -22.15 8.96
CA ILE A 44 -6.29 -21.01 9.48
C ILE A 44 -5.75 -20.19 8.30
N HIS A 45 -5.92 -18.88 8.37
CA HIS A 45 -5.36 -17.90 7.43
C HIS A 45 -4.80 -16.69 8.20
N VAL A 46 -4.19 -15.77 7.47
CA VAL A 46 -3.95 -14.40 7.92
C VAL A 46 -4.95 -13.49 7.21
N ASP A 47 -5.57 -12.57 7.94
CA ASP A 47 -6.57 -11.63 7.41
C ASP A 47 -5.95 -10.32 6.91
N ASP A 48 -6.78 -9.41 6.42
CA ASP A 48 -6.37 -8.12 5.85
C ASP A 48 -5.72 -7.17 6.91
N HIS A 49 -5.85 -7.48 8.21
CA HIS A 49 -5.18 -6.77 9.31
C HIS A 49 -3.83 -7.39 9.71
N ASN A 50 -3.37 -8.42 8.98
CA ASN A 50 -2.19 -9.25 9.31
C ASN A 50 -2.37 -10.05 10.63
N ASP A 51 -3.61 -10.37 11.01
CA ASP A 51 -3.94 -11.14 12.21
C ASP A 51 -4.25 -12.60 11.86
N ILE A 52 -3.74 -13.55 12.66
CA ILE A 52 -3.92 -14.98 12.40
C ILE A 52 -5.34 -15.40 12.81
N CYS A 53 -6.21 -15.55 11.82
CA CYS A 53 -7.60 -15.96 11.99
C CYS A 53 -7.81 -17.46 11.79
N VAL A 54 -8.90 -17.98 12.36
CA VAL A 54 -9.37 -19.34 12.12
C VAL A 54 -10.86 -19.34 11.81
N VAL A 55 -11.24 -20.02 10.73
CA VAL A 55 -12.64 -20.23 10.29
C VAL A 55 -13.02 -21.70 10.48
N ASN A 56 -14.17 -21.95 11.09
CA ASN A 56 -14.65 -23.31 11.39
C ASN A 56 -15.68 -23.82 10.36
N ARG A 57 -16.14 -25.07 10.51
CA ARG A 57 -17.14 -25.69 9.63
C ARG A 57 -18.50 -24.98 9.56
N SER A 58 -18.88 -24.17 10.55
CA SER A 58 -20.10 -23.35 10.50
C SER A 58 -19.90 -21.96 9.87
N GLY A 59 -18.67 -21.65 9.41
CA GLY A 59 -18.35 -20.35 8.83
C GLY A 59 -18.19 -19.23 9.84
N PHE A 60 -18.11 -19.55 11.13
CA PHE A 60 -17.73 -18.62 12.19
C PHE A 60 -16.20 -18.45 12.19
N GLN A 61 -15.76 -17.21 12.41
CA GLN A 61 -14.36 -16.79 12.40
C GLN A 61 -14.00 -16.08 13.70
N GLU A 62 -12.79 -16.36 14.19
CA GLU A 62 -12.22 -15.78 15.40
C GLU A 62 -10.69 -15.68 15.26
N LEU A 63 -10.05 -14.85 16.10
CA LEU A 63 -8.60 -14.82 16.20
C LEU A 63 -8.09 -16.15 16.76
N LEU A 64 -7.07 -16.74 16.14
CA LEU A 64 -6.51 -18.02 16.56
C LEU A 64 -6.07 -18.01 18.02
N GLN A 65 -5.60 -16.86 18.54
CA GLN A 65 -5.11 -16.72 19.92
C GLN A 65 -6.18 -17.00 21.00
N VAL A 66 -7.45 -16.67 20.74
CA VAL A 66 -8.56 -16.91 21.68
C VAL A 66 -9.30 -18.22 21.38
N SER A 67 -9.18 -18.73 20.16
CA SER A 67 -9.83 -19.95 19.70
C SER A 67 -9.37 -21.22 20.43
N PRO A 68 -10.25 -22.21 20.68
CA PRO A 68 -9.84 -23.55 21.06
C PRO A 68 -8.90 -24.22 20.04
N TYR A 69 -8.98 -23.84 18.75
CA TYR A 69 -8.14 -24.39 17.69
C TYR A 69 -6.64 -24.05 17.86
N SER A 70 -6.28 -23.04 18.67
CA SER A 70 -4.89 -22.77 19.10
C SER A 70 -4.16 -23.99 19.68
N LYS A 71 -4.91 -24.92 20.28
CA LYS A 71 -4.40 -26.15 20.91
C LYS A 71 -4.69 -27.41 20.09
N LEU A 72 -5.49 -27.30 19.02
CA LEU A 72 -5.96 -28.39 18.16
C LEU A 72 -5.54 -28.15 16.70
N LEU A 73 -4.31 -27.65 16.51
CA LEU A 73 -3.75 -27.36 15.19
C LEU A 73 -3.71 -28.58 14.28
N ASP A 74 -3.66 -29.79 14.83
CA ASP A 74 -3.76 -31.08 14.14
C ASP A 74 -5.08 -31.30 13.39
N GLN A 75 -6.16 -30.66 13.85
CA GLN A 75 -7.49 -30.69 13.24
C GLN A 75 -7.72 -29.53 12.25
N CYS A 76 -6.71 -28.68 12.04
CA CYS A 76 -6.80 -27.50 11.19
C CYS A 76 -6.12 -27.75 9.83
N VAL A 77 -6.53 -27.04 8.79
CA VAL A 77 -5.65 -26.78 7.63
C VAL A 77 -5.14 -25.35 7.67
N VAL A 78 -4.04 -25.06 6.97
CA VAL A 78 -3.35 -23.77 7.05
C VAL A 78 -3.09 -23.24 5.65
N TYR A 79 -3.59 -22.05 5.34
CA TYR A 79 -3.24 -21.31 4.13
C TYR A 79 -2.37 -20.11 4.49
N LEU A 80 -1.28 -19.91 3.73
CA LEU A 80 -0.48 -18.69 3.75
C LEU A 80 -0.24 -18.28 2.29
N ASP A 81 -0.57 -17.03 1.98
CA ASP A 81 -0.20 -16.38 0.71
C ASP A 81 1.31 -16.05 0.67
N GLU A 82 1.75 -15.39 -0.41
CA GLU A 82 3.13 -14.94 -0.55
C GLU A 82 3.60 -14.07 0.62
N ALA A 83 2.88 -13.00 0.95
CA ALA A 83 3.27 -12.03 1.97
C ALA A 83 3.43 -12.69 3.35
N HIS A 84 2.47 -13.53 3.72
CA HIS A 84 2.38 -14.20 5.01
C HIS A 84 3.16 -15.52 5.10
N THR A 85 3.83 -15.95 4.02
CA THR A 85 4.92 -16.95 4.11
C THR A 85 6.15 -16.41 4.85
N ARG A 86 6.28 -15.09 4.98
CA ARG A 86 7.29 -14.41 5.80
C ARG A 86 6.67 -13.94 7.12
N GLY A 87 7.49 -13.81 8.17
CA GLY A 87 7.03 -13.35 9.49
C GLY A 87 6.28 -14.42 10.31
N THR A 88 5.19 -14.97 9.78
CA THR A 88 4.22 -15.83 10.47
C THR A 88 4.86 -16.99 11.26
N ASP A 89 4.50 -17.12 12.54
CA ASP A 89 4.87 -18.22 13.44
C ASP A 89 3.64 -19.08 13.76
N LEU A 90 3.54 -20.24 13.11
CA LEU A 90 2.57 -21.28 13.46
C LEU A 90 3.30 -22.59 13.80
N LYS A 91 3.03 -23.13 14.99
CA LYS A 91 3.66 -24.36 15.51
C LYS A 91 2.99 -25.61 14.95
N MET A 92 3.03 -25.75 13.62
CA MET A 92 2.38 -26.84 12.88
C MET A 92 2.84 -28.24 13.34
N PRO A 93 1.94 -29.23 13.46
CA PRO A 93 2.26 -30.60 13.88
C PRO A 93 3.27 -31.33 12.99
N SER A 94 3.97 -32.32 13.55
CA SER A 94 5.07 -33.03 12.88
C SER A 94 4.68 -33.91 11.70
N ASN A 95 3.40 -34.22 11.51
CA ASN A 95 2.88 -35.02 10.40
C ASN A 95 2.38 -34.16 9.21
N TYR A 96 2.67 -32.85 9.20
CA TYR A 96 2.09 -31.93 8.23
C TYR A 96 2.81 -31.94 6.89
N ARG A 97 2.03 -32.15 5.82
CA ARG A 97 2.47 -32.00 4.43
C ARG A 97 1.96 -30.69 3.87
N ALA A 98 2.85 -29.88 3.30
CA ALA A 98 2.49 -28.70 2.53
C ALA A 98 2.43 -28.99 1.03
N ILE A 99 1.53 -28.31 0.34
CA ILE A 99 1.71 -27.97 -1.07
C ILE A 99 2.36 -26.58 -1.14
N VAL A 100 3.30 -26.41 -2.06
CA VAL A 100 4.07 -25.19 -2.28
C VAL A 100 3.91 -24.81 -3.75
N THR A 101 3.31 -23.66 -4.02
CA THR A 101 3.12 -23.17 -5.39
C THR A 101 4.43 -22.61 -5.96
N LEU A 102 4.65 -22.79 -7.25
CA LEU A 102 5.76 -22.21 -8.00
C LEU A 102 5.23 -21.13 -8.96
N GLY A 103 5.67 -19.88 -8.77
CA GLY A 103 5.41 -18.75 -9.69
C GLY A 103 6.68 -18.40 -10.48
N PRO A 104 6.57 -17.66 -11.61
CA PRO A 104 7.64 -17.54 -12.61
C PRO A 104 8.97 -17.01 -12.05
N ASP A 105 8.92 -15.98 -11.21
CA ASP A 105 10.10 -15.28 -10.67
C ASP A 105 10.47 -15.74 -9.25
N LEU A 106 10.00 -16.93 -8.84
CA LEU A 106 10.25 -17.48 -7.52
C LEU A 106 11.75 -17.72 -7.28
N THR A 107 12.32 -16.99 -6.33
CA THR A 107 13.73 -17.10 -5.93
C THR A 107 13.95 -18.20 -4.88
N GLN A 108 15.20 -18.65 -4.74
CA GLN A 108 15.63 -19.62 -3.74
C GLN A 108 15.26 -19.17 -2.32
N ASP A 109 15.49 -17.89 -1.98
CA ASP A 109 15.22 -17.35 -0.65
C ASP A 109 13.72 -17.29 -0.33
N ARG A 110 12.87 -16.93 -1.29
CA ARG A 110 11.40 -16.98 -1.13
C ARG A 110 10.93 -18.42 -0.89
N LEU A 111 11.36 -19.34 -1.76
CA LEU A 111 11.05 -20.77 -1.64
C LEU A 111 11.51 -21.35 -0.28
N ALA A 112 12.73 -21.00 0.15
CA ALA A 112 13.27 -21.44 1.43
C ALA A 112 12.50 -20.84 2.62
N GLN A 113 12.20 -19.54 2.63
CA GLN A 113 11.48 -18.87 3.73
C GLN A 113 10.08 -19.44 3.96
N ALA A 114 9.38 -19.81 2.87
CA ALA A 114 8.10 -20.50 2.90
C ALA A 114 8.24 -21.95 3.38
N CYS A 115 9.14 -22.74 2.79
CA CYS A 115 9.41 -24.12 3.25
C CYS A 115 9.80 -24.18 4.74
N MET A 116 10.53 -23.18 5.24
CA MET A 116 10.93 -23.04 6.64
C MET A 116 9.79 -22.67 7.60
N ARG A 117 8.56 -22.37 7.12
CA ARG A 117 7.36 -22.39 7.98
C ARG A 117 7.17 -23.80 8.59
N LEU A 118 7.46 -24.85 7.83
CA LEU A 118 7.56 -26.23 8.32
C LEU A 118 8.87 -26.43 9.11
N ARG A 119 8.90 -25.97 10.36
CA ARG A 119 10.07 -26.06 11.26
C ARG A 119 10.57 -27.50 11.55
N LYS A 120 9.82 -28.53 11.15
CA LYS A 120 10.19 -29.96 11.21
C LYS A 120 10.25 -30.61 9.82
N LEU A 121 10.49 -29.83 8.76
CA LEU A 121 10.72 -30.35 7.40
C LEU A 121 11.85 -31.40 7.41
N GLY A 122 11.62 -32.55 6.79
CA GLY A 122 12.53 -33.70 6.85
C GLY A 122 12.56 -34.45 8.20
N LYS A 123 11.81 -33.98 9.19
CA LYS A 123 11.63 -34.59 10.54
C LYS A 123 10.14 -34.87 10.79
N GLY A 124 9.52 -35.50 9.79
CA GLY A 124 8.09 -35.81 9.71
C GLY A 124 7.31 -34.89 8.76
N GLN A 125 7.59 -33.58 8.76
CA GLN A 125 6.94 -32.67 7.82
C GLN A 125 7.57 -32.79 6.42
N SER A 126 6.76 -32.58 5.38
CA SER A 126 7.15 -32.73 3.97
C SER A 126 6.48 -31.68 3.09
N VAL A 127 7.01 -31.49 1.87
CA VAL A 127 6.48 -30.56 0.86
C VAL A 127 6.19 -31.31 -0.45
N VAL A 128 5.28 -30.74 -1.26
CA VAL A 128 5.05 -31.08 -2.66
C VAL A 128 5.02 -29.79 -3.45
N PHE A 129 5.83 -29.68 -4.50
CA PHE A 129 5.81 -28.53 -5.38
C PHE A 129 4.70 -28.65 -6.42
N CYS A 130 4.05 -27.54 -6.75
CA CYS A 130 2.99 -27.47 -7.74
C CYS A 130 3.16 -26.19 -8.57
N GLY A 131 3.10 -26.31 -9.89
CA GLY A 131 3.21 -25.18 -10.80
C GLY A 131 2.52 -25.48 -12.13
N SER A 132 2.18 -24.43 -12.89
CA SER A 132 1.56 -24.56 -14.21
C SER A 132 2.47 -25.32 -15.20
N LEU A 133 1.91 -25.72 -16.35
CA LEU A 133 2.69 -26.33 -17.42
C LEU A 133 3.84 -25.43 -17.91
N GLU A 134 3.65 -24.11 -17.90
CA GLU A 134 4.70 -23.14 -18.24
C GLU A 134 5.88 -23.20 -17.26
N ILE A 135 5.59 -23.26 -15.96
CA ILE A 135 6.61 -23.38 -14.91
C ILE A 135 7.36 -24.73 -15.02
N GLN A 136 6.64 -25.81 -15.31
CA GLN A 136 7.24 -27.12 -15.57
C GLN A 136 8.19 -27.08 -16.78
N LEU A 137 7.80 -26.41 -17.87
CA LEU A 137 8.67 -26.21 -19.04
C LEU A 137 9.88 -25.32 -18.74
N LYS A 138 9.71 -24.24 -17.95
CA LYS A 138 10.82 -23.38 -17.48
C LYS A 138 11.83 -24.17 -16.64
N ILE A 139 11.36 -25.03 -15.73
CA ILE A 139 12.22 -25.90 -14.92
C ILE A 139 12.97 -26.92 -15.79
N LEU A 140 12.29 -27.61 -16.70
CA LEU A 140 12.92 -28.58 -17.61
C LEU A 140 13.99 -27.90 -18.48
N HIS A 141 13.67 -26.77 -19.09
CA HIS A 141 14.60 -25.99 -19.92
C HIS A 141 15.84 -25.53 -19.12
N CYS A 142 15.64 -25.02 -17.90
CA CYS A 142 16.74 -24.58 -17.03
C CYS A 142 17.70 -25.71 -16.65
N ASN A 143 17.23 -26.96 -16.61
CA ASN A 143 18.02 -28.15 -16.28
C ASN A 143 18.48 -28.94 -17.52
N GLY A 144 18.25 -28.42 -18.73
CA GLY A 144 18.61 -29.08 -19.99
C GLY A 144 17.79 -30.33 -20.31
N LYS A 145 16.65 -30.54 -19.63
CA LYS A 145 15.76 -31.70 -19.80
C LYS A 145 14.75 -31.48 -20.94
N SER A 146 14.34 -32.58 -21.55
CA SER A 146 13.33 -32.64 -22.61
C SER A 146 11.91 -32.55 -22.07
N ALA A 147 10.97 -32.09 -22.89
CA ALA A 147 9.55 -32.07 -22.55
C ALA A 147 9.03 -33.49 -22.31
N GLY A 148 8.52 -33.74 -21.09
CA GLY A 148 8.02 -35.06 -20.66
C GLY A 148 8.97 -35.86 -19.78
N GLU A 149 10.19 -35.37 -19.52
CA GLU A 149 11.05 -35.95 -18.46
C GLU A 149 10.50 -35.65 -17.05
N VAL A 150 10.87 -36.48 -16.08
CA VAL A 150 10.43 -36.30 -14.69
C VAL A 150 11.18 -35.14 -14.04
N ILE A 151 10.42 -34.22 -13.45
CA ILE A 151 10.91 -33.13 -12.61
C ILE A 151 11.08 -33.66 -11.18
N GLU A 152 12.30 -33.58 -10.67
CA GLU A 152 12.69 -33.93 -9.31
C GLU A 152 12.92 -32.65 -8.47
N VAL A 153 13.05 -32.82 -7.15
CA VAL A 153 13.33 -31.70 -6.23
C VAL A 153 14.62 -30.92 -6.60
N PRO A 154 15.74 -31.56 -7.02
CA PRO A 154 16.93 -30.83 -7.46
C PRO A 154 16.68 -29.90 -8.65
N ASP A 155 15.82 -30.27 -9.62
CA ASP A 155 15.53 -29.43 -10.80
C ASP A 155 14.84 -28.13 -10.38
N VAL A 156 13.87 -28.23 -9.46
CA VAL A 156 13.13 -27.07 -8.90
C VAL A 156 14.09 -26.15 -8.15
N LEU A 157 15.01 -26.71 -7.36
CA LEU A 157 16.00 -25.92 -6.62
C LEU A 157 17.00 -25.24 -7.55
N ALA A 158 17.51 -25.93 -8.57
CA ALA A 158 18.41 -25.38 -9.57
C ALA A 158 17.76 -24.23 -10.36
N TRP A 159 16.48 -24.38 -10.73
CA TRP A 159 15.71 -23.32 -11.37
C TRP A 159 15.50 -22.10 -10.45
N CYS A 160 15.13 -22.30 -9.19
CA CYS A 160 15.01 -21.20 -8.22
C CYS A 160 16.36 -20.49 -7.94
N ILE A 161 17.49 -21.21 -8.00
CA ILE A 161 18.84 -20.63 -7.95
C ILE A 161 19.10 -19.77 -9.20
N ALA A 162 18.76 -20.26 -10.40
CA ALA A 162 18.89 -19.50 -11.64
C ALA A 162 18.02 -18.23 -11.64
N ASN A 163 16.77 -18.31 -11.18
CA ASN A 163 15.89 -17.16 -10.96
C ASN A 163 16.53 -16.13 -10.00
N THR A 164 17.15 -16.60 -8.91
CA THR A 164 17.85 -15.73 -7.93
C THR A 164 19.02 -15.00 -8.59
N TRP A 165 19.80 -15.67 -9.44
CA TRP A 165 20.86 -15.03 -10.22
C TRP A 165 20.33 -14.01 -11.24
N GLN A 166 19.23 -14.32 -11.93
CA GLN A 166 18.60 -13.40 -12.89
C GLN A 166 18.04 -12.15 -12.18
N SER A 167 17.28 -12.31 -11.11
CA SER A 167 16.78 -11.22 -10.25
C SER A 167 17.91 -10.35 -9.68
N THR A 168 18.99 -10.98 -9.20
CA THR A 168 20.19 -10.28 -8.74
C THR A 168 20.84 -9.46 -9.87
N LYS A 169 20.90 -10.01 -11.09
CA LYS A 169 21.46 -9.33 -12.26
C LYS A 169 20.57 -8.17 -12.75
N LYS A 170 19.25 -8.32 -12.76
CA LYS A 170 18.27 -7.25 -13.02
C LYS A 170 18.38 -6.10 -12.01
N SER A 171 18.62 -6.43 -10.74
CA SER A 171 18.71 -5.45 -9.64
C SER A 171 20.03 -4.67 -9.59
N LEU A 172 21.12 -5.23 -10.15
CA LEU A 172 22.46 -4.62 -10.07
C LEU A 172 22.60 -3.21 -10.68
N PRO A 173 21.99 -2.88 -11.85
CA PRO A 173 22.02 -1.52 -12.40
C PRO A 173 21.34 -0.50 -11.48
N LEU A 174 20.23 -0.87 -10.83
CA LEU A 174 19.54 -0.06 -9.83
C LEU A 174 20.43 0.16 -8.60
N TRP A 175 21.01 -0.90 -8.03
CA TRP A 175 21.90 -0.80 -6.87
C TRP A 175 23.16 0.03 -7.15
N ALA A 176 23.77 -0.15 -8.33
CA ALA A 176 24.89 0.68 -8.77
C ALA A 176 24.49 2.16 -8.90
N THR A 177 23.32 2.42 -9.48
CA THR A 177 22.74 3.77 -9.61
C THR A 177 22.50 4.41 -8.23
N GLN A 178 21.88 3.67 -7.30
CA GLN A 178 21.65 4.10 -5.91
C GLN A 178 22.97 4.36 -5.17
N GLY A 179 23.97 3.50 -5.32
CA GLY A 179 25.30 3.65 -4.72
C GLY A 179 26.02 4.90 -5.21
N ILE A 180 26.03 5.14 -6.53
CA ILE A 180 26.60 6.35 -7.14
C ILE A 180 25.88 7.61 -6.62
N ARG A 181 24.54 7.61 -6.59
CA ARG A 181 23.76 8.71 -5.99
C ARG A 181 24.13 8.93 -4.51
N HIS A 182 24.23 7.87 -3.71
CA HIS A 182 24.61 7.96 -2.28
C HIS A 182 25.97 8.65 -2.07
N TYR A 183 27.02 8.23 -2.77
CA TYR A 183 28.35 8.83 -2.62
C TYR A 183 28.42 10.27 -3.18
N ARG A 184 27.73 10.57 -4.30
CA ARG A 184 27.58 11.95 -4.80
C ARG A 184 26.91 12.86 -3.77
N ARG A 185 25.78 12.42 -3.19
CA ARG A 185 25.03 13.19 -2.18
C ARG A 185 25.88 13.40 -0.92
N ARG A 186 26.62 12.39 -0.45
CA ARG A 186 27.56 12.53 0.69
C ARG A 186 28.68 13.52 0.42
N ALA A 187 29.26 13.53 -0.78
CA ALA A 187 30.29 14.49 -1.14
C ALA A 187 29.76 15.94 -1.18
N ALA A 188 28.55 16.17 -1.70
CA ALA A 188 27.90 17.47 -1.73
C ALA A 188 27.50 17.99 -0.32
N CYS A 189 27.09 17.10 0.59
CA CYS A 189 26.90 17.48 2.00
C CYS A 189 28.22 17.86 2.68
N ALA A 190 29.31 17.14 2.41
CA ALA A 190 30.61 17.34 3.08
C ALA A 190 31.30 18.67 2.72
N THR A 191 30.91 19.33 1.62
CA THR A 191 31.42 20.65 1.22
C THR A 191 30.53 21.81 1.69
N THR A 192 29.31 21.55 2.19
CA THR A 192 28.32 22.58 2.49
C THR A 192 28.25 22.87 3.98
N TYR A 193 29.05 23.84 4.44
CA TYR A 193 29.13 24.25 5.85
C TYR A 193 28.19 25.43 6.15
N GLY A 194 27.05 25.15 6.79
CA GLY A 194 26.28 26.15 7.55
C GLY A 194 24.81 26.32 7.14
N LEU A 195 23.91 25.78 7.96
CA LEU A 195 22.45 26.04 7.96
C LEU A 195 21.70 25.58 6.67
N PRO A 196 20.35 25.54 6.64
CA PRO A 196 19.60 24.44 6.01
C PRO A 196 19.34 24.58 4.50
N ALA A 197 20.34 24.98 3.72
CA ALA A 197 20.28 24.90 2.26
C ALA A 197 20.61 23.48 1.79
N ILE A 198 19.66 22.78 1.17
CA ILE A 198 19.96 21.54 0.44
C ILE A 198 20.86 21.90 -0.75
N PRO A 199 22.06 21.31 -0.89
CA PRO A 199 22.94 21.61 -2.02
C PRO A 199 22.27 21.30 -3.35
N SER A 200 22.29 22.24 -4.31
CA SER A 200 21.67 22.04 -5.63
C SER A 200 22.24 20.82 -6.39
N ALA A 201 23.48 20.42 -6.09
CA ALA A 201 24.11 19.21 -6.62
C ALA A 201 23.48 17.87 -6.16
N ILE A 202 22.62 17.91 -5.12
CA ILE A 202 21.82 16.77 -4.62
C ILE A 202 20.48 16.65 -5.34
N LEU A 203 19.99 17.72 -5.97
CA LEU A 203 18.73 17.71 -6.70
C LEU A 203 18.85 16.80 -7.93
N GLU A 204 17.80 16.03 -8.17
CA GLU A 204 17.65 15.13 -9.33
C GLU A 204 16.42 15.58 -10.12
N THR A 205 16.45 15.45 -11.44
CA THR A 205 15.35 15.90 -12.31
C THR A 205 14.14 15.00 -12.12
N GLU A 206 13.11 15.53 -11.46
CA GLU A 206 11.87 14.81 -11.13
C GLU A 206 11.03 14.44 -12.36
N ASN A 207 11.13 15.23 -13.45
CA ASN A 207 10.38 15.02 -14.68
C ASN A 207 11.27 14.62 -15.87
N ARG A 208 10.74 13.71 -16.69
CA ARG A 208 11.23 13.37 -18.04
C ARG A 208 10.25 13.92 -19.06
N SER A 209 10.74 14.39 -20.22
CA SER A 209 9.85 14.70 -21.33
C SER A 209 9.27 13.40 -21.93
N LEU A 210 8.14 13.50 -22.64
CA LEU A 210 7.56 12.35 -23.36
C LEU A 210 8.55 11.80 -24.41
N GLU A 211 9.35 12.67 -25.02
CA GLU A 211 10.44 12.29 -25.92
C GLU A 211 11.54 11.50 -25.19
N GLN A 212 11.94 11.91 -23.98
CA GLN A 212 12.92 11.19 -23.16
C GLN A 212 12.44 9.82 -22.67
N ARG A 213 11.12 9.58 -22.63
CA ARG A 213 10.52 8.27 -22.30
C ARG A 213 10.25 7.39 -23.52
N TYR A 214 9.73 7.96 -24.60
CA TYR A 214 9.13 7.20 -25.70
C TYR A 214 9.77 7.41 -27.08
N ALA A 215 10.83 8.21 -27.22
CA ALA A 215 11.53 8.35 -28.50
C ALA A 215 12.20 7.02 -28.93
N PRO A 216 12.00 6.55 -30.18
CA PRO A 216 12.74 5.42 -30.73
C PRO A 216 14.25 5.71 -30.68
N ARG A 217 15.00 4.89 -29.94
CA ARG A 217 16.47 4.99 -29.90
C ARG A 217 17.07 4.46 -31.19
N ASP A 218 17.37 5.34 -32.13
CA ASP A 218 18.11 4.99 -33.34
C ASP A 218 19.49 4.42 -32.97
N ASN A 219 19.77 3.23 -33.49
CA ASN A 219 20.83 2.34 -32.99
C ASN A 219 22.24 2.73 -33.48
N GLN A 220 22.49 4.03 -33.67
CA GLN A 220 23.72 4.61 -34.23
C GLN A 220 24.35 5.70 -33.35
N TYR A 221 23.65 6.23 -32.33
CA TYR A 221 24.23 7.19 -31.37
C TYR A 221 24.65 6.50 -30.07
N SER A 222 25.76 5.76 -30.15
CA SER A 222 26.40 5.06 -29.03
C SER A 222 27.14 5.97 -28.03
N GLU A 223 26.65 7.21 -27.82
CA GLU A 223 27.15 8.15 -26.80
C GLU A 223 26.43 7.99 -25.45
N ILE A 224 25.36 7.20 -25.41
CA ILE A 224 24.57 6.87 -24.21
C ILE A 224 25.40 6.22 -23.07
N PRO A 225 26.37 5.31 -23.30
CA PRO A 225 27.18 4.74 -22.22
C PRO A 225 28.00 5.76 -21.42
N ALA A 226 28.22 6.96 -21.97
CA ALA A 226 29.07 7.98 -21.35
C ALA A 226 28.38 8.68 -20.17
N VAL A 227 27.06 8.91 -20.18
CA VAL A 227 26.45 9.93 -19.29
C VAL A 227 26.59 9.59 -17.80
N LEU A 228 26.66 8.31 -17.41
CA LEU A 228 26.92 7.91 -16.02
C LEU A 228 28.40 7.68 -15.71
N PHE A 229 29.23 7.24 -16.65
CA PHE A 229 30.67 7.03 -16.41
C PHE A 229 31.53 8.29 -16.57
N HIS A 230 31.13 9.26 -17.39
CA HIS A 230 31.75 10.59 -17.48
C HIS A 230 31.43 11.44 -16.23
N ASN A 231 30.27 11.18 -15.59
CA ASN A 231 30.02 11.66 -14.24
C ASN A 231 31.04 11.09 -13.23
N VAL A 232 31.53 9.86 -13.38
CA VAL A 232 32.61 9.32 -12.51
C VAL A 232 33.94 10.06 -12.73
N GLU A 233 34.19 10.64 -13.91
CA GLU A 233 35.36 11.48 -14.14
C GLU A 233 35.29 12.83 -13.42
N GLN A 234 34.10 13.46 -13.32
CA GLN A 234 33.91 14.61 -12.41
C GLN A 234 34.13 14.22 -10.94
N VAL A 235 33.91 12.96 -10.59
CA VAL A 235 34.04 12.44 -9.22
C VAL A 235 35.50 11.99 -8.92
N LEU A 236 36.46 12.21 -9.82
CA LEU A 236 37.91 12.02 -9.57
C LEU A 236 38.46 12.86 -8.39
N PHE A 237 37.75 13.92 -7.99
CA PHE A 237 38.06 14.79 -6.85
C PHE A 237 37.27 14.47 -5.56
N SER A 238 36.46 13.41 -5.55
CA SER A 238 35.68 12.99 -4.37
C SER A 238 36.52 12.15 -3.40
N PRO A 239 36.30 12.26 -2.08
CA PRO A 239 36.90 11.36 -1.09
C PRO A 239 36.47 9.89 -1.28
N PHE A 240 35.38 9.62 -2.00
CA PHE A 240 34.80 8.27 -2.18
C PHE A 240 35.19 7.59 -3.51
N LYS A 241 36.39 7.87 -4.01
CA LYS A 241 36.87 7.37 -5.31
C LYS A 241 37.01 5.84 -5.33
N ALA A 242 37.44 5.23 -4.23
CA ALA A 242 37.68 3.78 -4.16
C ALA A 242 36.36 2.99 -4.26
N GLU A 243 35.33 3.44 -3.56
CA GLU A 243 34.02 2.79 -3.53
C GLU A 243 33.30 2.88 -4.88
N LEU A 244 33.48 3.99 -5.60
CA LEU A 244 32.92 4.17 -6.95
C LEU A 244 33.67 3.36 -8.02
N VAL A 245 34.98 3.16 -7.85
CA VAL A 245 35.74 2.20 -8.67
C VAL A 245 35.25 0.78 -8.39
N ALA A 246 35.07 0.39 -7.13
CA ALA A 246 34.55 -0.93 -6.77
C ALA A 246 33.13 -1.20 -7.32
N ILE A 247 32.24 -0.20 -7.31
CA ILE A 247 30.91 -0.30 -7.98
C ILE A 247 31.08 -0.53 -9.49
N ARG A 248 31.98 0.21 -10.15
CA ARG A 248 32.26 0.04 -11.59
C ARG A 248 32.83 -1.33 -11.92
N GLU A 249 33.81 -1.80 -11.17
CA GLU A 249 34.43 -3.12 -11.33
C GLU A 249 33.38 -4.23 -11.15
N LYS A 250 32.48 -4.11 -10.16
CA LYS A 250 31.42 -5.08 -9.94
C LYS A 250 30.34 -5.06 -11.03
N CYS A 251 30.05 -3.90 -11.62
CA CYS A 251 29.21 -3.81 -12.83
C CYS A 251 29.86 -4.54 -14.01
N GLN A 252 31.16 -4.34 -14.23
CA GLN A 252 31.92 -4.97 -15.31
C GLN A 252 32.02 -6.50 -15.15
N GLU A 253 32.21 -6.99 -13.93
CA GLU A 253 32.20 -8.43 -13.59
C GLU A 253 30.88 -9.13 -14.02
N PHE A 254 29.75 -8.42 -13.92
CA PHE A 254 28.42 -8.92 -14.32
C PHE A 254 28.05 -8.60 -15.78
N GLY A 255 28.95 -7.99 -16.55
CA GLY A 255 28.76 -7.62 -17.95
C GLY A 255 27.96 -6.34 -18.20
N LEU A 256 27.76 -5.49 -17.20
CA LEU A 256 27.10 -4.19 -17.35
C LEU A 256 28.08 -3.14 -17.89
N LEU A 257 28.00 -2.88 -19.19
CA LEU A 257 28.85 -1.90 -19.89
C LEU A 257 28.26 -0.48 -19.93
N SER A 258 26.95 -0.35 -19.72
CA SER A 258 26.21 0.91 -19.61
C SER A 258 25.31 0.85 -18.37
N LEU A 259 25.16 1.99 -17.69
CA LEU A 259 24.17 2.16 -16.63
C LEU A 259 22.98 3.01 -17.05
N GLN A 260 22.99 3.71 -18.20
CA GLN A 260 21.85 4.58 -18.55
C GLN A 260 20.59 3.78 -18.91
N ASP A 261 20.73 2.47 -19.16
CA ASP A 261 19.61 1.54 -19.30
C ASP A 261 18.96 1.18 -17.95
N SER A 262 19.65 1.35 -16.80
CA SER A 262 19.08 1.05 -15.46
C SER A 262 17.76 1.77 -15.26
N SER A 263 17.75 3.08 -15.49
CA SER A 263 16.61 3.94 -15.21
C SER A 263 15.53 3.93 -16.29
N LEU A 264 15.69 3.16 -17.38
CA LEU A 264 14.57 2.75 -18.23
C LEU A 264 14.17 1.30 -17.96
N HIS A 265 15.06 0.43 -17.49
CA HIS A 265 14.69 -0.87 -16.94
C HIS A 265 13.83 -0.69 -15.67
N GLU A 266 14.12 0.30 -14.82
CA GLU A 266 13.27 0.71 -13.69
C GLU A 266 11.85 1.11 -14.15
N GLU A 267 11.71 2.00 -15.15
CA GLU A 267 10.39 2.41 -15.65
C GLU A 267 9.71 1.28 -16.46
N GLN A 268 10.42 0.56 -17.32
CA GLN A 268 9.89 -0.52 -18.18
C GLN A 268 9.63 -1.83 -17.44
N GLU A 269 10.41 -2.20 -16.42
CA GLU A 269 10.08 -3.35 -15.58
C GLU A 269 8.91 -3.01 -14.64
N GLN A 270 8.76 -1.76 -14.16
CA GLN A 270 7.53 -1.38 -13.45
C GLN A 270 6.31 -1.26 -14.38
N GLU A 271 6.46 -0.86 -15.64
CA GLU A 271 5.38 -0.91 -16.63
C GLU A 271 5.07 -2.37 -17.04
N GLN A 272 6.08 -3.22 -17.29
CA GLN A 272 5.88 -4.64 -17.61
C GLN A 272 5.37 -5.46 -16.42
N GLU A 273 5.79 -5.19 -15.18
CA GLU A 273 5.24 -5.86 -14.00
C GLU A 273 3.75 -5.53 -13.88
N ARG A 274 3.31 -4.29 -14.12
CA ARG A 274 1.88 -3.94 -14.14
C ARG A 274 1.10 -4.44 -15.37
N GLU A 275 1.76 -4.66 -16.51
CA GLU A 275 1.12 -5.26 -17.71
C GLU A 275 1.08 -6.80 -17.68
N LEU A 276 2.03 -7.47 -17.02
CA LEU A 276 2.16 -8.94 -16.97
C LEU A 276 1.63 -9.54 -15.66
N GLN A 277 1.75 -8.81 -14.54
CA GLN A 277 1.07 -9.09 -13.28
C GLN A 277 -0.04 -8.04 -13.13
N PRO A 278 -1.31 -8.37 -13.39
CA PRO A 278 -2.40 -7.45 -13.13
C PRO A 278 -2.53 -7.27 -11.60
N GLU A 279 -1.85 -6.26 -11.05
CA GLU A 279 -2.09 -5.75 -9.71
C GLU A 279 -3.56 -5.36 -9.63
N ASN A 280 -4.35 -6.20 -8.96
CA ASN A 280 -5.80 -6.11 -8.95
C ASN A 280 -6.24 -5.06 -7.92
N GLU A 281 -5.79 -3.81 -8.14
CA GLU A 281 -6.18 -2.63 -7.37
C GLU A 281 -7.70 -2.54 -7.38
N ARG A 282 -8.31 -2.89 -6.24
CA ARG A 282 -9.75 -2.75 -6.03
C ARG A 282 -10.08 -1.27 -5.83
N GLU A 283 -9.95 -0.47 -6.90
CA GLU A 283 -10.55 0.86 -6.98
C GLU A 283 -12.04 0.72 -6.68
N GLN A 284 -12.43 1.05 -5.44
CA GLN A 284 -13.83 1.08 -5.06
C GLN A 284 -14.46 2.25 -5.82
N GLN A 285 -15.13 1.94 -6.92
CA GLN A 285 -15.68 2.93 -7.84
C GLN A 285 -16.88 3.63 -7.20
N ILE A 286 -16.60 4.63 -6.35
CA ILE A 286 -17.59 5.42 -5.63
C ILE A 286 -18.51 6.10 -6.66
N GLU A 287 -19.75 5.64 -6.74
CA GLU A 287 -20.79 6.26 -7.54
C GLU A 287 -20.99 7.70 -7.07
N ARG A 288 -20.52 8.66 -7.87
CA ARG A 288 -20.49 10.07 -7.47
C ARG A 288 -21.93 10.62 -7.43
N PRO A 289 -22.27 11.45 -6.43
CA PRO A 289 -23.57 12.10 -6.35
C PRO A 289 -23.94 12.83 -7.65
N PRO A 290 -25.23 12.84 -8.06
CA PRO A 290 -25.68 13.58 -9.23
C PRO A 290 -25.21 15.04 -9.23
N ALA A 291 -24.80 15.56 -10.39
CA ALA A 291 -24.26 16.90 -10.52
C ALA A 291 -25.36 17.97 -10.33
N LEU A 292 -25.47 18.51 -9.12
CA LEU A 292 -26.34 19.64 -8.79
C LEU A 292 -25.63 20.99 -9.00
N THR A 293 -26.41 22.04 -9.27
CA THR A 293 -25.86 23.40 -9.39
C THR A 293 -25.34 23.88 -8.02
N PRO A 294 -24.04 24.21 -7.90
CA PRO A 294 -23.47 24.67 -6.63
C PRO A 294 -23.98 26.07 -6.28
N ARG A 295 -24.10 26.36 -4.99
CA ARG A 295 -24.48 27.70 -4.51
C ARG A 295 -23.26 28.61 -4.49
N ALA A 296 -23.41 29.87 -4.93
CA ALA A 296 -22.35 30.85 -4.87
C ALA A 296 -21.92 31.14 -3.42
N HIS A 297 -20.64 30.96 -3.11
CA HIS A 297 -20.10 31.20 -1.78
C HIS A 297 -19.87 32.70 -1.52
N PHE A 298 -20.47 33.20 -0.42
CA PHE A 298 -20.29 34.54 0.11
C PHE A 298 -19.97 34.47 1.61
N VAL A 299 -19.09 35.32 2.11
CA VAL A 299 -18.88 35.48 3.56
C VAL A 299 -19.92 36.48 4.07
N HIS A 300 -20.75 36.09 5.05
CA HIS A 300 -21.78 36.98 5.59
C HIS A 300 -21.14 38.02 6.53
N GLN A 301 -21.57 39.28 6.44
CA GLN A 301 -21.00 40.41 7.20
C GLN A 301 -20.89 40.14 8.72
N ASN A 302 -21.96 39.64 9.34
CA ASN A 302 -21.99 39.28 10.76
C ASN A 302 -20.96 38.17 11.15
N VAL A 303 -20.45 37.37 10.21
CA VAL A 303 -19.36 36.40 10.46
C VAL A 303 -18.00 37.11 10.47
N ILE A 304 -17.82 38.10 9.59
CA ILE A 304 -16.65 39.00 9.59
C ILE A 304 -16.62 39.80 10.90
N GLU A 305 -17.76 40.34 11.33
CA GLU A 305 -17.89 41.08 12.59
C GLU A 305 -17.67 40.18 13.81
N PHE A 306 -18.15 38.93 13.79
CA PHE A 306 -17.85 37.94 14.83
C PHE A 306 -16.34 37.65 14.92
N ALA A 307 -15.65 37.44 13.80
CA ALA A 307 -14.20 37.24 13.78
C ALA A 307 -13.42 38.51 14.22
N ALA A 308 -13.92 39.70 13.88
CA ALA A 308 -13.26 40.97 14.15
C ALA A 308 -13.50 41.53 15.57
N THR A 309 -14.57 41.10 16.26
CA THR A 309 -14.98 41.66 17.58
C THR A 309 -15.21 40.61 18.67
N GLY A 310 -15.35 39.33 18.30
CA GLY A 310 -15.81 38.26 19.19
C GLY A 310 -17.30 38.30 19.55
N ASN A 311 -18.04 39.35 19.16
CA ASN A 311 -19.47 39.39 19.41
C ASN A 311 -20.22 38.48 18.44
N LEU A 312 -21.01 37.56 18.98
CA LEU A 312 -21.83 36.62 18.20
C LEU A 312 -23.30 36.94 18.46
N ASP A 313 -23.95 37.49 17.45
CA ASP A 313 -25.40 37.66 17.39
C ASP A 313 -26.05 36.34 16.98
N ARG A 314 -26.71 35.66 17.93
CA ARG A 314 -27.45 34.41 17.68
C ARG A 314 -28.78 34.62 16.95
N PHE A 315 -29.23 35.86 16.72
CA PHE A 315 -30.45 36.16 15.97
C PHE A 315 -30.16 36.54 14.50
N SER A 316 -28.89 36.62 14.12
CA SER A 316 -28.46 36.88 12.73
C SER A 316 -28.77 35.70 11.82
N SER A 317 -29.27 35.99 10.61
CA SER A 317 -29.42 35.03 9.51
C SER A 317 -28.12 34.36 9.03
N ALA A 318 -26.97 34.82 9.53
CA ALA A 318 -25.68 34.20 9.27
C ALA A 318 -25.46 32.85 9.95
N PHE A 319 -26.16 32.58 11.07
CA PHE A 319 -25.90 31.44 11.94
C PHE A 319 -27.17 30.59 12.16
N THR A 320 -27.06 29.28 11.99
CA THR A 320 -28.11 28.29 12.33
C THR A 320 -27.58 27.28 13.35
N PRO A 321 -28.45 26.59 14.13
CA PRO A 321 -28.03 25.44 14.92
C PRO A 321 -27.57 24.31 14.00
N ALA A 322 -26.38 23.72 14.24
CA ALA A 322 -25.82 22.70 13.35
C ALA A 322 -26.74 21.47 13.18
N PHE A 323 -27.53 21.16 14.20
CA PHE A 323 -28.48 20.04 14.18
C PHE A 323 -29.80 20.34 13.44
N SER A 324 -30.13 21.60 13.11
CA SER A 324 -31.32 21.89 12.28
C SER A 324 -31.12 21.47 10.82
N ASP A 325 -29.89 21.50 10.33
CA ASP A 325 -29.57 21.11 8.95
C ASP A 325 -29.72 19.59 8.75
N LEU A 326 -29.55 18.80 9.81
CA LEU A 326 -29.79 17.36 9.84
C LEU A 326 -31.28 16.98 9.68
N LEU A 327 -32.20 17.93 9.67
CA LEU A 327 -33.61 17.69 9.35
C LEU A 327 -33.86 17.65 7.82
N ASN A 328 -32.91 18.11 7.00
CA ASN A 328 -33.02 18.16 5.53
C ASN A 328 -32.39 16.96 4.81
N ILE A 329 -31.92 15.97 5.57
CA ILE A 329 -31.32 14.71 5.11
C ILE A 329 -32.20 13.52 5.48
N SER A 330 -32.00 12.35 4.87
CA SER A 330 -32.77 11.12 5.13
C SER A 330 -32.75 10.68 6.59
N ALA A 331 -31.65 10.94 7.31
CA ALA A 331 -31.54 10.69 8.75
C ALA A 331 -32.47 11.60 9.59
N GLY A 332 -32.91 12.75 9.07
CA GLY A 332 -33.82 13.68 9.73
C GLY A 332 -35.13 13.04 10.18
N ALA A 333 -35.64 12.09 9.40
CA ALA A 333 -36.84 11.32 9.74
C ALA A 333 -36.66 10.36 10.94
N ARG A 334 -35.45 10.23 11.49
CA ARG A 334 -35.12 9.40 12.66
C ARG A 334 -34.77 10.22 13.91
N PHE A 335 -34.77 11.56 13.84
CA PHE A 335 -34.45 12.42 14.98
C PHE A 335 -35.71 13.02 15.62
N GLU A 336 -35.81 12.95 16.95
CA GLU A 336 -36.90 13.58 17.69
C GLU A 336 -36.72 15.11 17.74
N PRO A 337 -37.73 15.92 17.36
CA PRO A 337 -37.62 17.38 17.41
C PRO A 337 -37.33 17.91 18.83
N GLY A 338 -36.25 18.68 18.96
CA GLY A 338 -35.91 19.39 20.20
C GLY A 338 -35.02 18.63 21.20
N THR A 339 -34.58 17.40 20.90
CA THR A 339 -33.64 16.65 21.76
C THR A 339 -32.17 17.11 21.64
N TRP A 340 -31.81 17.83 20.58
CA TRP A 340 -30.42 18.20 20.27
C TRP A 340 -30.01 19.60 20.80
N PRO A 341 -28.77 19.78 21.29
CA PRO A 341 -28.29 21.07 21.79
C PRO A 341 -28.22 22.16 20.71
N GLN A 342 -28.75 23.35 20.99
CA GLN A 342 -28.72 24.50 20.07
C GLN A 342 -27.47 25.40 20.21
N ASP A 343 -26.49 24.99 21.01
CA ASP A 343 -25.27 25.78 21.30
C ASP A 343 -24.13 25.58 20.29
N LEU A 344 -24.17 24.50 19.50
CA LEU A 344 -23.30 24.32 18.33
C LEU A 344 -23.96 24.98 17.13
N LEU A 345 -23.31 26.02 16.60
CA LEU A 345 -23.81 26.81 15.49
C LEU A 345 -23.01 26.52 14.21
N VAL A 346 -23.58 26.85 13.07
CA VAL A 346 -22.99 26.68 11.74
C VAL A 346 -23.31 27.91 10.88
N THR A 347 -22.44 28.27 9.94
CA THR A 347 -22.68 29.37 9.01
C THR A 347 -23.61 28.96 7.87
N CYS A 348 -24.41 29.92 7.38
CA CYS A 348 -25.25 29.72 6.20
C CYS A 348 -24.46 29.26 4.95
N ASN A 349 -23.17 29.61 4.83
CA ASN A 349 -22.30 29.19 3.73
C ASN A 349 -21.83 27.73 3.86
N PHE A 350 -21.59 27.24 5.08
CA PHE A 350 -21.30 25.82 5.30
C PHE A 350 -22.56 24.97 5.04
N ALA A 351 -23.71 25.40 5.56
CA ALA A 351 -24.98 24.70 5.44
C ALA A 351 -25.50 24.59 4.00
N GLN A 352 -25.41 25.67 3.21
CA GLN A 352 -26.08 25.79 1.91
C GLN A 352 -25.10 25.55 0.75
N THR A 353 -24.78 24.29 0.50
CA THR A 353 -23.76 23.85 -0.48
C THR A 353 -24.26 23.88 -1.93
N VAL A 354 -25.51 23.49 -2.17
CA VAL A 354 -26.19 23.47 -3.48
C VAL A 354 -27.45 24.33 -3.47
N THR A 355 -28.10 24.47 -4.63
CA THR A 355 -29.35 25.22 -4.79
C THR A 355 -30.60 24.44 -4.34
N GLN A 356 -30.51 23.11 -4.23
CA GLN A 356 -31.58 22.23 -3.76
C GLN A 356 -31.62 22.17 -2.22
N THR A 357 -32.79 21.86 -1.65
CA THR A 357 -33.04 21.84 -0.19
C THR A 357 -33.58 20.51 0.34
N GLN A 358 -33.59 19.45 -0.47
CA GLN A 358 -34.12 18.12 -0.13
C GLN A 358 -33.14 17.02 -0.56
N ASN A 359 -33.08 15.94 0.24
CA ASN A 359 -32.20 14.78 0.01
C ASN A 359 -30.70 15.18 0.01
N MET A 360 -30.30 15.96 1.02
CA MET A 360 -28.99 16.63 1.11
C MET A 360 -27.84 15.71 1.58
N ASP A 361 -28.12 14.44 1.88
CA ASP A 361 -27.21 13.47 2.50
C ASP A 361 -25.84 13.38 1.80
N GLN A 362 -25.85 13.40 0.47
CA GLN A 362 -24.66 13.32 -0.38
C GLN A 362 -23.94 14.66 -0.60
N TYR A 363 -24.49 15.77 -0.10
CA TYR A 363 -24.00 17.14 -0.32
C TYR A 363 -23.66 17.88 1.00
N LEU A 364 -23.68 17.17 2.13
CA LEU A 364 -23.14 17.64 3.41
C LEU A 364 -21.64 17.91 3.30
N ARG A 365 -21.14 18.88 4.05
CA ARG A 365 -19.70 19.15 4.17
C ARG A 365 -19.10 18.44 5.38
N PRO A 366 -17.92 17.82 5.25
CA PRO A 366 -17.16 17.36 6.41
C PRO A 366 -16.74 18.56 7.27
N VAL A 367 -16.82 18.40 8.58
CA VAL A 367 -16.47 19.45 9.55
C VAL A 367 -14.95 19.47 9.71
N HIS A 368 -14.29 20.42 9.05
CA HIS A 368 -12.83 20.64 9.14
C HIS A 368 -12.45 21.93 9.86
N TRP A 369 -13.33 22.93 9.93
CA TRP A 369 -13.00 24.28 10.41
C TRP A 369 -13.99 24.74 11.48
N LEU A 370 -13.48 25.09 12.66
CA LEU A 370 -14.28 25.50 13.81
C LEU A 370 -13.75 26.80 14.41
N LEU A 371 -14.60 27.83 14.49
CA LEU A 371 -14.35 29.00 15.33
C LEU A 371 -14.84 28.74 16.76
N THR A 372 -14.04 29.15 17.73
CA THR A 372 -14.40 29.09 19.16
C THR A 372 -14.19 30.43 19.83
N ILE A 373 -15.04 30.75 20.79
CA ILE A 373 -14.84 31.88 21.71
C ILE A 373 -15.17 31.46 23.14
N ARG A 374 -14.32 31.86 24.09
CA ARG A 374 -14.52 31.63 25.53
C ARG A 374 -15.25 32.83 26.14
N ARG A 375 -16.50 32.64 26.60
CA ARG A 375 -17.30 33.70 27.24
C ARG A 375 -17.20 33.59 28.76
N ALA A 376 -16.99 34.72 29.43
CA ALA A 376 -16.65 34.79 30.86
C ALA A 376 -17.65 34.09 31.81
N HIS A 377 -18.93 34.01 31.42
CA HIS A 377 -20.00 33.44 32.24
C HIS A 377 -20.79 32.30 31.57
N ASN A 378 -20.49 31.97 30.31
CA ASN A 378 -21.39 31.14 29.47
C ASN A 378 -20.64 30.07 28.63
N GLY A 379 -19.53 29.57 29.15
CA GLY A 379 -18.76 28.47 28.54
C GLY A 379 -18.00 28.85 27.26
N ILE A 380 -17.76 27.85 26.41
CA ILE A 380 -17.18 28.01 25.07
C ILE A 380 -18.33 27.97 24.06
N THR A 381 -18.42 28.96 23.17
CA THR A 381 -19.33 28.93 22.02
C THR A 381 -18.58 28.47 20.78
N CYS A 382 -19.14 27.53 20.04
CA CYS A 382 -18.53 26.88 18.88
C CYS A 382 -19.35 27.17 17.61
N VAL A 383 -18.67 27.57 16.53
CA VAL A 383 -19.28 27.88 15.23
C VAL A 383 -18.51 27.16 14.12
N ILE A 384 -19.19 26.27 13.40
CA ILE A 384 -18.66 25.58 12.22
C ILE A 384 -18.69 26.55 11.02
N ILE A 385 -17.59 26.66 10.28
CA ILE A 385 -17.45 27.57 9.13
C ILE A 385 -17.01 26.83 7.87
N SER A 386 -17.29 27.40 6.69
CA SER A 386 -16.86 26.82 5.42
C SER A 386 -15.37 27.06 5.15
N PRO A 387 -14.71 26.25 4.29
CA PRO A 387 -13.31 26.48 3.92
C PRO A 387 -13.06 27.86 3.28
N LYS A 388 -14.07 28.44 2.62
CA LYS A 388 -13.99 29.79 2.03
C LYS A 388 -14.00 30.87 3.11
N GLU A 389 -14.85 30.71 4.13
CA GLU A 389 -14.86 31.60 5.29
C GLU A 389 -13.57 31.46 6.11
N ALA A 390 -13.07 30.23 6.30
CA ALA A 390 -11.82 29.98 7.00
C ALA A 390 -10.62 30.65 6.32
N ASN A 391 -10.54 30.61 4.99
CA ASN A 391 -9.53 31.31 4.20
C ASN A 391 -9.64 32.84 4.34
N ASP A 392 -10.83 33.39 4.13
CA ASP A 392 -11.02 34.84 4.03
C ASP A 392 -10.92 35.55 5.39
N LEU A 393 -11.27 34.87 6.49
CA LEU A 393 -11.19 35.40 7.85
C LEU A 393 -9.79 35.22 8.48
N LEU A 394 -8.89 34.44 7.87
CA LEU A 394 -7.60 34.05 8.46
C LEU A 394 -6.71 35.26 8.84
N SER A 395 -6.74 36.33 8.05
CA SER A 395 -6.03 37.58 8.32
C SER A 395 -6.60 38.30 9.55
N ILE A 396 -7.93 38.49 9.57
CA ILE A 396 -8.68 39.17 10.65
C ILE A 396 -8.50 38.43 11.98
N ILE A 397 -8.60 37.10 11.96
CA ILE A 397 -8.43 36.26 13.16
C ILE A 397 -7.02 36.41 13.74
N ARG A 398 -5.98 36.40 12.89
CA ARG A 398 -4.58 36.60 13.30
C ARG A 398 -4.31 38.00 13.86
N GLU A 399 -4.94 39.02 13.30
CA GLU A 399 -4.76 40.42 13.71
C GLU A 399 -5.53 40.75 15.01
N LYS A 400 -6.80 40.33 15.13
CA LYS A 400 -7.70 40.74 16.22
C LYS A 400 -7.73 39.77 17.41
N GLN A 401 -7.44 38.48 17.18
CA GLN A 401 -7.30 37.44 18.20
C GLN A 401 -8.51 37.25 19.16
N HIS A 402 -9.71 37.74 18.80
CA HIS A 402 -10.93 37.60 19.59
C HIS A 402 -11.59 36.21 19.49
N VAL A 403 -11.25 35.43 18.46
CA VAL A 403 -11.74 34.06 18.24
C VAL A 403 -10.57 33.12 17.91
N THR A 404 -10.70 31.84 18.25
CA THR A 404 -9.69 30.82 17.90
C THR A 404 -10.23 29.89 16.82
N LEU A 405 -9.53 29.82 15.69
CA LEU A 405 -9.79 28.87 14.60
C LEU A 405 -9.06 27.55 14.87
N HIS A 406 -9.80 26.45 14.82
CA HIS A 406 -9.28 25.08 14.91
C HIS A 406 -9.44 24.35 13.58
N VAL A 407 -8.55 23.38 13.35
CA VAL A 407 -8.57 22.48 12.20
C VAL A 407 -8.85 21.07 12.71
N ILE A 408 -9.82 20.39 12.10
CA ILE A 408 -10.13 18.99 12.37
C ILE A 408 -9.63 18.15 11.20
N LEU A 409 -8.61 17.36 11.48
CA LEU A 409 -8.17 16.26 10.64
C LEU A 409 -9.02 15.03 10.99
N HIS A 410 -9.41 14.28 9.97
CA HIS A 410 -9.98 12.95 10.10
C HIS A 410 -8.99 12.01 9.41
N ASP A 411 -8.52 11.01 10.14
CA ASP A 411 -7.62 9.95 9.65
C ASP A 411 -8.44 8.81 8.99
#